data_AF-A0A0D2LT26-F1
#
_entry.id   AF-A0A0D2LT26-F1
#
_cell.length_a   1.000
_cell.length_b   1.000
_cell.length_c   1.000
_cell.angle_alpha   90.00
_cell.angle_beta   90.00
_cell.angle_gamma   90.00
#
_symmetry.space_group_name_H-M   'P 1'
#
loop_
_entity.id
_entity.type
_entity.pdbx_description
1 polymer ?
#
loop_
_entity_poly.entity_id
_entity_poly.type
_entity_poly.pdbx_seq_one_letter_code
_entity_poly.pdbx_strand_id
1 'polypeptide(L)'
;MSAGPVRVEKSNRQKTREILEKHPLPAHWQPPHASLPLGRLRRALFKALCICAYGQTSLESIWASIKLEEEGDDSLWFEGQRAGSDQQSTLLVLAGLLLTTSAVFISTIPPVPSILDYTRTGPYTAISISFGLLIGGIIVSSICILASKKLTAQHTAEVHSLPLLNSCSTVNNIFFQVLYANTLHVHSTLLVISYPTISIITAALLLALGIFVAGLDGGNLGYNLSGGFLFLLPLSIGVLFLVSSMPISAGREAVSEAPKTGSAGDPLTGNV
;
A
#
# COMPACT_ATOMS: atom_id res chain seq x y z
N MET A 1 -15.00 14.06 28.36
CA MET A 1 -13.92 14.79 27.66
C MET A 1 -13.16 13.78 26.81
N SER A 2 -13.40 13.72 25.50
CA SER A 2 -12.67 12.83 24.60
C SER A 2 -11.28 13.39 24.36
N ALA A 3 -10.23 12.59 24.57
CA ALA A 3 -8.88 12.99 24.19
C ALA A 3 -8.88 13.20 22.66
N GLY A 4 -8.53 14.40 22.20
CA GLY A 4 -8.57 14.71 20.77
C GLY A 4 -7.67 13.76 19.95
N PRO A 5 -8.00 13.52 18.66
CA PRO A 5 -7.32 12.54 17.80
C PRO A 5 -5.80 12.74 17.73
N VAL A 6 -5.33 13.99 17.84
CA VAL A 6 -3.91 14.34 17.85
C VAL A 6 -3.15 13.78 19.06
N ARG A 7 -3.82 13.60 20.22
CA ARG A 7 -3.18 13.08 21.44
C ARG A 7 -2.96 11.56 21.35
N VAL A 8 -3.92 10.85 20.76
CA VAL A 8 -3.87 9.40 20.57
C VAL A 8 -2.73 9.03 19.61
N GLU A 9 -2.62 9.75 18.48
CA GLU A 9 -1.57 9.49 17.50
C GLU A 9 -0.16 9.66 18.06
N LYS A 10 0.07 10.71 18.87
CA LYS A 10 1.37 10.92 19.54
C LYS A 10 1.69 9.79 20.52
N SER A 11 0.70 9.34 21.28
CA SER A 11 0.86 8.23 22.22
C SER A 11 1.20 6.93 21.50
N ASN A 12 0.54 6.62 20.39
CA ASN A 12 0.79 5.41 19.61
C ASN A 12 2.21 5.41 19.02
N ARG A 13 2.65 6.54 18.45
CA ARG A 13 4.01 6.69 17.93
C ARG A 13 5.08 6.52 19.01
N GLN A 14 4.81 6.97 20.23
CA GLN A 14 5.74 6.79 21.35
C GLN A 14 5.82 5.30 21.76
N LYS A 15 4.68 4.64 21.95
CA LYS A 15 4.63 3.19 22.23
C LYS A 15 5.38 2.38 21.17
N THR A 16 5.16 2.67 19.89
CA THR A 16 5.87 2.02 18.77
C THR A 16 7.39 2.16 18.91
N ARG A 17 7.90 3.33 19.31
CA ARG A 17 9.34 3.56 19.48
C ARG A 17 9.90 2.78 20.67
N GLU A 18 9.23 2.81 21.82
CA GLU A 18 9.64 2.08 23.03
C GLU A 18 9.76 0.57 22.75
N ILE A 19 8.81 0.02 21.98
CA ILE A 19 8.82 -1.39 21.57
C ILE A 19 9.94 -1.68 20.57
N LEU A 20 10.19 -0.79 19.62
CA LEU A 20 11.29 -0.96 18.66
C LEU A 20 12.67 -0.87 19.31
N GLU A 21 12.82 -0.07 20.37
CA GLU A 21 14.04 -0.01 21.18
C GLU A 21 14.27 -1.32 21.95
N LYS A 22 13.21 -1.90 22.52
CA LYS A 22 13.27 -3.16 23.25
C LYS A 22 13.43 -4.38 22.32
N HIS A 23 12.77 -4.35 21.17
CA HIS A 23 12.69 -5.44 20.20
C HIS A 23 13.03 -4.94 18.78
N PRO A 24 14.32 -4.78 18.45
CA PRO A 24 14.74 -4.24 17.17
C PRO A 24 14.28 -5.14 16.00
N LEU A 25 14.02 -4.51 14.86
CA LEU A 25 13.56 -5.19 13.66
C LEU A 25 14.61 -6.24 13.20
N PRO A 26 14.22 -7.51 12.97
CA PRO A 26 15.13 -8.54 12.50
C PRO A 26 15.83 -8.13 11.18
N ALA A 27 17.09 -8.49 11.02
CA ALA A 27 17.89 -8.10 9.85
C ALA A 27 17.25 -8.49 8.50
N HIS A 28 16.50 -9.60 8.47
CA HIS A 28 15.84 -10.08 7.25
C HIS A 28 14.56 -9.29 6.86
N TRP A 29 14.03 -8.45 7.75
CA TRP A 29 12.92 -7.52 7.52
C TRP A 29 13.39 -6.12 7.14
N GLN A 30 14.67 -5.82 7.35
CA GLN A 30 15.23 -4.52 7.02
C GLN A 30 15.29 -4.33 5.50
N PRO A 31 15.09 -3.09 5.02
CA PRO A 31 15.20 -2.80 3.60
C PRO A 31 16.60 -3.14 3.08
N PRO A 32 16.73 -3.63 1.83
CA PRO A 32 18.03 -3.96 1.26
C PRO A 32 19.06 -2.82 1.41
N HIS A 33 20.29 -3.18 1.76
CA HIS A 33 21.40 -2.23 1.86
C HIS A 33 21.66 -1.55 0.51
N ALA A 34 21.89 -0.23 0.56
CA ALA A 34 22.12 0.59 -0.64
C ALA A 34 23.48 0.34 -1.31
N SER A 35 24.39 -0.38 -0.66
CA SER A 35 25.75 -0.64 -1.13
C SER A 35 25.81 -1.60 -2.33
N LEU A 36 24.76 -2.37 -2.60
CA LEU A 36 24.69 -3.24 -3.77
C LEU A 36 24.41 -2.43 -5.04
N PRO A 37 24.92 -2.84 -6.22
CA PRO A 37 24.73 -2.11 -7.48
C PRO A 37 23.26 -1.95 -7.91
N LEU A 38 22.35 -2.79 -7.38
CA LEU A 38 20.90 -2.68 -7.53
C LEU A 38 20.18 -2.26 -6.24
N GLY A 39 20.92 -1.82 -5.21
CA GLY A 39 20.41 -1.54 -3.87
C GLY A 39 19.34 -0.45 -3.85
N ARG A 40 19.51 0.62 -4.65
CA ARG A 40 18.53 1.71 -4.74
C ARG A 40 17.19 1.24 -5.33
N LEU A 41 17.24 0.50 -6.44
CA LEU A 41 16.03 -0.03 -7.08
C LEU A 41 15.32 -1.04 -6.18
N ARG A 42 16.06 -1.99 -5.59
CA ARG A 42 15.48 -2.97 -4.66
C ARG A 42 14.85 -2.32 -3.44
N ARG A 43 15.48 -1.26 -2.90
CA ARG A 43 14.92 -0.48 -1.79
C ARG A 43 13.66 0.27 -2.21
N ALA A 44 13.65 0.88 -3.40
CA ALA A 44 12.47 1.56 -3.93
C ALA A 44 11.31 0.56 -4.13
N LEU A 45 11.59 -0.60 -4.72
CA LEU A 45 10.62 -1.67 -4.91
C LEU A 45 10.10 -2.20 -3.57
N PHE A 46 10.97 -2.46 -2.60
CA PHE A 46 10.56 -2.88 -1.26
C PHE A 46 9.64 -1.86 -0.59
N LYS A 47 9.99 -0.57 -0.66
CA LYS A 47 9.14 0.51 -0.14
C LYS A 47 7.80 0.58 -0.88
N ALA A 48 7.80 0.47 -2.21
CA ALA A 48 6.58 0.45 -3.00
C ALA A 48 5.69 -0.74 -2.61
N LEU A 49 6.25 -1.94 -2.45
CA LEU A 49 5.54 -3.13 -1.98
C LEU A 49 4.96 -2.93 -0.58
N CYS A 50 5.71 -2.33 0.36
CA CYS A 50 5.22 -2.01 1.70
C CYS A 50 4.06 -1.00 1.65
N ILE A 51 4.17 0.05 0.84
CA ILE A 51 3.10 1.05 0.65
C ILE A 51 1.85 0.38 0.05
N CYS A 52 2.02 -0.44 -0.98
CA CYS A 52 0.91 -1.12 -1.63
C CYS A 52 0.24 -2.17 -0.73
N ALA A 53 1.00 -2.83 0.15
CA ALA A 53 0.50 -3.87 1.05
C ALA A 53 -0.13 -3.30 2.33
N TYR A 54 0.47 -2.27 2.92
CA TYR A 54 0.14 -1.79 4.27
C TYR A 54 -0.03 -0.27 4.38
N GLY A 55 0.13 0.48 3.28
CA GLY A 55 0.05 1.94 3.29
C GLY A 55 1.25 2.64 3.94
N GLN A 56 2.31 1.90 4.30
CA GLN A 56 3.47 2.43 5.00
C GLN A 56 4.78 2.14 4.26
N THR A 57 5.79 2.99 4.47
CA THR A 57 7.11 2.85 3.80
C THR A 57 8.05 1.84 4.46
N SER A 58 7.71 1.35 5.64
CA SER A 58 8.54 0.47 6.46
C SER A 58 7.70 -0.59 7.18
N LEU A 59 8.28 -1.75 7.42
CA LEU A 59 7.65 -2.82 8.20
C LEU A 59 7.72 -2.59 9.73
N GLU A 60 8.40 -1.54 10.19
CA GLU A 60 8.62 -1.25 11.62
C GLU A 60 7.31 -1.11 12.41
N SER A 61 6.30 -0.44 11.84
CA SER A 61 5.00 -0.30 12.50
C SER A 61 4.30 -1.65 12.66
N ILE A 62 4.39 -2.52 11.65
CA ILE A 62 3.76 -3.84 11.67
C ILE A 62 4.46 -4.72 12.67
N TRP A 63 5.80 -4.68 12.67
CA TRP A 63 6.62 -5.38 13.65
C TRP A 63 6.30 -4.95 15.09
N ALA A 64 6.19 -3.65 15.33
CA ALA A 64 5.81 -3.12 16.64
C ALA A 64 4.39 -3.54 17.04
N SER A 65 3.43 -3.57 16.10
CA SER A 65 2.08 -4.08 16.38
C SER A 65 2.10 -5.56 16.77
N ILE A 66 2.88 -6.40 16.08
CA ILE A 66 3.04 -7.83 16.41
C ILE A 66 3.67 -8.00 17.80
N LYS A 67 4.69 -7.18 18.15
CA LYS A 67 5.33 -7.26 19.46
C LYS A 67 4.47 -6.72 20.60
N LEU A 68 3.62 -5.74 20.36
CA LEU A 68 2.65 -5.28 21.34
C LEU A 68 1.55 -6.31 21.61
N GLU A 69 1.11 -7.03 20.58
CA GLU A 69 0.20 -8.17 20.72
C GLU A 69 0.83 -9.27 21.60
N GLU A 70 2.11 -9.60 21.40
CA GLU A 70 2.85 -10.55 22.27
C GLU A 70 2.93 -10.08 23.74
N GLU A 71 2.90 -8.76 24.00
CA GLU A 71 2.87 -8.18 25.36
C GLU A 71 1.46 -8.05 25.94
N GLY A 72 0.42 -8.39 25.17
CA GLY A 72 -0.99 -8.33 25.58
C GLY A 72 -1.69 -6.99 25.32
N ASP A 73 -1.10 -6.08 24.54
CA ASP A 73 -1.75 -4.85 24.08
C ASP A 73 -2.18 -4.98 22.61
N ASP A 74 -3.37 -5.56 22.40
CA ASP A 74 -3.91 -5.81 21.05
C ASP A 74 -4.40 -4.54 20.33
N SER A 75 -4.42 -3.38 21.01
CA SER A 75 -5.10 -2.18 20.51
C SER A 75 -4.57 -1.70 19.16
N LEU A 76 -3.24 -1.68 18.97
CA LEU A 76 -2.62 -1.25 17.72
C LEU A 76 -2.76 -2.29 16.60
N TRP A 77 -2.80 -3.57 16.95
CA TRP A 77 -3.01 -4.64 15.98
C TRP A 77 -4.41 -4.56 15.37
N PHE A 78 -5.44 -4.45 16.23
CA PHE A 78 -6.82 -4.27 15.77
C PHE A 78 -7.00 -3.01 14.91
N GLU A 79 -6.38 -1.89 15.30
CA GLU A 79 -6.44 -0.65 14.52
C GLU A 79 -5.79 -0.82 13.13
N GLY A 80 -4.59 -1.42 13.08
CA GLY A 80 -3.88 -1.69 11.82
C GLY A 80 -4.62 -2.66 10.91
N GLN A 81 -5.17 -3.75 11.47
CA GLN A 81 -5.96 -4.73 10.73
C GLN A 81 -7.24 -4.10 10.16
N ARG A 82 -7.94 -3.28 10.96
CA ARG A 82 -9.13 -2.56 10.52
C ARG A 82 -8.81 -1.60 9.39
N ALA A 83 -7.76 -0.79 9.52
CA ALA A 83 -7.33 0.13 8.47
C ALA A 83 -7.00 -0.60 7.17
N GLY A 84 -6.28 -1.73 7.25
CA GLY A 84 -5.97 -2.57 6.08
C GLY A 84 -7.22 -3.16 5.42
N SER A 85 -8.17 -3.66 6.21
CA SER A 85 -9.45 -4.19 5.71
C SER A 85 -10.31 -3.10 5.05
N ASP A 86 -10.34 -1.90 5.61
CA ASP A 86 -11.06 -0.75 5.05
C ASP A 86 -10.43 -0.30 3.72
N GLN A 87 -9.10 -0.28 3.64
CA GLN A 87 -8.37 -0.02 2.39
C GLN A 87 -8.67 -1.07 1.32
N GLN A 88 -8.60 -2.36 1.66
CA GLN A 88 -8.91 -3.46 0.72
C GLN A 88 -10.37 -3.42 0.26
N SER A 89 -11.30 -3.11 1.15
CA SER A 89 -12.73 -2.96 0.79
C SER A 89 -12.92 -1.80 -0.20
N THR A 90 -12.25 -0.68 0.02
CA THR A 90 -12.25 0.46 -0.90
C THR A 90 -11.69 0.08 -2.27
N LEU A 91 -10.56 -0.63 -2.31
CA LEU A 91 -9.96 -1.12 -3.54
C LEU A 91 -10.88 -2.11 -4.28
N LEU A 92 -11.58 -2.98 -3.56
CA LEU A 92 -12.53 -3.93 -4.12
C LEU A 92 -13.70 -3.24 -4.82
N VAL A 93 -14.24 -2.17 -4.23
CA VAL A 93 -15.29 -1.34 -4.86
C VAL A 93 -14.76 -0.69 -6.14
N LEU A 94 -13.57 -0.10 -6.09
CA LEU A 94 -12.94 0.51 -7.26
C LEU A 94 -12.71 -0.51 -8.39
N ALA A 95 -12.20 -1.70 -8.03
CA ALA A 95 -11.98 -2.78 -8.99
C ALA A 95 -13.29 -3.23 -9.64
N GLY A 96 -14.37 -3.36 -8.87
CA GLY A 96 -15.70 -3.69 -9.39
C GLY A 96 -16.21 -2.65 -10.39
N LEU A 97 -16.05 -1.36 -10.10
CA LEU A 97 -16.44 -0.29 -11.02
C LEU A 97 -15.64 -0.35 -12.33
N LEU A 98 -14.31 -0.48 -12.25
CA LEU A 98 -13.44 -0.60 -13.43
C LEU A 98 -13.75 -1.88 -14.23
N LEU A 99 -14.11 -2.97 -13.54
CA LEU A 99 -14.48 -4.24 -14.17
C LEU A 99 -15.77 -4.09 -14.97
N THR A 100 -16.79 -3.44 -14.40
CA THR A 100 -18.03 -3.15 -15.12
C THR A 100 -17.77 -2.24 -16.32
N THR A 101 -16.96 -1.19 -16.16
CA THR A 101 -16.61 -0.30 -17.28
C THR A 101 -15.91 -1.04 -18.41
N SER A 102 -14.90 -1.85 -18.10
CA SER A 102 -14.20 -2.67 -19.10
C SER A 102 -15.11 -3.72 -19.75
N ALA A 103 -16.02 -4.34 -18.98
CA ALA A 103 -17.03 -5.26 -19.52
C ALA A 103 -17.97 -4.58 -20.53
N VAL A 104 -18.39 -3.33 -20.27
CA VAL A 104 -19.21 -2.55 -21.20
C VAL A 104 -18.45 -2.32 -22.51
N PHE A 105 -17.19 -1.89 -22.45
CA PHE A 105 -16.39 -1.69 -23.66
C PHE A 105 -16.14 -2.99 -24.45
N ILE A 106 -16.04 -4.14 -23.77
CA ILE A 106 -15.86 -5.43 -24.46
C ILE A 106 -17.16 -5.91 -25.12
N SER A 107 -18.30 -5.67 -24.48
CA SER A 107 -19.59 -6.23 -24.89
C SER A 107 -20.42 -5.34 -25.81
N THR A 108 -20.10 -4.04 -25.88
CA THR A 108 -20.87 -3.08 -26.68
C THR A 108 -20.15 -2.71 -27.97
N ILE A 109 -20.93 -2.41 -29.00
CA ILE A 109 -20.42 -1.85 -30.26
C ILE A 109 -20.26 -0.34 -30.06
N PRO A 110 -19.15 0.29 -30.50
CA PRO A 110 -18.96 1.72 -30.37
C PRO A 110 -20.12 2.46 -31.05
N PRO A 111 -20.79 3.40 -30.35
CA PRO A 111 -21.95 4.08 -30.89
C PRO A 111 -21.60 4.94 -32.11
N VAL A 112 -20.37 5.46 -32.16
CA VAL A 112 -19.84 6.23 -33.28
C VAL A 112 -18.41 5.77 -33.58
N PRO A 113 -18.23 4.74 -34.43
CA PRO A 113 -16.91 4.17 -34.73
C PRO A 113 -15.94 5.18 -35.37
N SER A 114 -16.46 6.23 -36.03
CA SER A 114 -15.62 7.28 -36.62
C SER A 114 -14.95 8.19 -35.59
N ILE A 115 -15.41 8.16 -34.33
CA ILE A 115 -14.88 9.00 -33.25
C ILE A 115 -14.01 8.16 -32.30
N LEU A 116 -14.50 6.99 -31.88
CA LEU A 116 -13.84 6.14 -30.89
C LEU A 116 -14.03 4.67 -31.25
N ASP A 117 -13.11 4.14 -32.07
CA ASP A 117 -13.12 2.73 -32.44
C ASP A 117 -12.29 1.89 -31.46
N TYR A 118 -12.87 1.58 -30.30
CA TYR A 118 -12.24 0.71 -29.31
C TYR A 118 -12.29 -0.78 -29.68
N THR A 119 -12.86 -1.14 -30.84
CA THR A 119 -12.92 -2.53 -31.32
C THR A 119 -11.68 -2.93 -32.12
N ARG A 120 -10.83 -1.97 -32.47
CA ARG A 120 -9.52 -2.24 -33.06
C ARG A 120 -8.69 -3.11 -32.14
N THR A 121 -7.86 -3.97 -32.76
CA THR A 121 -7.06 -4.97 -32.06
C THR A 121 -6.25 -4.37 -30.90
N GLY A 122 -5.60 -3.21 -31.10
CA GLY A 122 -4.79 -2.57 -30.06
C GLY A 122 -5.59 -2.20 -28.80
N PRO A 123 -6.52 -1.23 -28.89
CA PRO A 123 -7.42 -0.85 -27.78
C PRO A 123 -8.14 -2.04 -27.16
N TYR A 124 -8.71 -2.92 -27.98
CA TYR A 124 -9.49 -4.06 -27.52
C TYR A 124 -8.64 -5.05 -26.69
N THR A 125 -7.40 -5.34 -27.13
CA THR A 125 -6.47 -6.18 -26.37
C THR A 125 -6.09 -5.53 -25.04
N ALA A 126 -5.82 -4.23 -25.01
CA ALA A 126 -5.50 -3.52 -23.76
C ALA A 126 -6.66 -3.57 -22.76
N ILE A 127 -7.90 -3.34 -23.23
CA ILE A 127 -9.12 -3.41 -22.41
C ILE A 127 -9.34 -4.84 -21.90
N SER A 128 -9.11 -5.86 -22.75
CA SER A 128 -9.24 -7.27 -22.37
C SER A 128 -8.23 -7.69 -21.31
N ILE A 129 -6.96 -7.25 -21.41
CA ILE A 129 -5.94 -7.52 -20.39
C ILE A 129 -6.33 -6.82 -19.08
N SER A 130 -6.78 -5.57 -19.13
CA SER A 130 -7.30 -4.85 -17.97
C SER A 130 -8.42 -5.62 -17.27
N PHE A 131 -9.41 -6.10 -18.05
CA PHE A 131 -10.52 -6.90 -17.53
C PHE A 131 -10.04 -8.16 -16.79
N GLY A 132 -9.10 -8.91 -17.38
CA GLY A 132 -8.49 -10.09 -16.75
C GLY A 132 -7.74 -9.76 -15.45
N LEU A 133 -6.95 -8.69 -15.44
CA LEU A 133 -6.23 -8.22 -14.25
C LEU A 133 -7.19 -7.81 -13.12
N LEU A 134 -8.31 -7.18 -13.45
CA LEU A 134 -9.33 -6.79 -12.46
C LEU A 134 -9.97 -8.01 -11.81
N ILE A 135 -10.33 -9.04 -12.60
CA ILE A 135 -10.84 -10.31 -12.06
C ILE A 135 -9.81 -10.93 -11.11
N GLY A 136 -8.56 -11.04 -11.54
CA GLY A 136 -7.49 -11.61 -10.71
C GLY A 136 -7.28 -10.80 -9.42
N GLY A 137 -7.28 -9.47 -9.51
CA GLY A 137 -7.15 -8.57 -8.35
C GLY A 137 -8.29 -8.72 -7.36
N ILE A 138 -9.54 -8.80 -7.84
CA ILE A 138 -10.74 -9.01 -7.02
C ILE A 138 -10.69 -10.35 -6.28
N ILE A 139 -10.30 -11.43 -6.98
CA ILE A 139 -10.20 -12.77 -6.38
C ILE A 139 -9.15 -12.77 -5.25
N VAL A 140 -7.94 -12.30 -5.53
CA VAL A 140 -6.86 -12.26 -4.52
C VAL A 140 -7.24 -11.35 -3.35
N SER A 141 -7.81 -10.17 -3.62
CA SER A 141 -8.29 -9.26 -2.57
C SER A 141 -9.33 -9.92 -1.67
N SER A 142 -10.27 -10.66 -2.26
CA SER A 142 -11.32 -11.36 -1.50
C SER A 142 -10.73 -12.43 -0.58
N ILE A 143 -9.73 -13.18 -1.08
CA ILE A 143 -9.00 -14.17 -0.28
C ILE A 143 -8.26 -13.49 0.89
N CYS A 144 -7.58 -12.37 0.64
CA CYS A 144 -6.88 -11.61 1.69
C CYS A 144 -7.81 -11.10 2.79
N ILE A 145 -9.00 -10.60 2.43
CA ILE A 145 -10.01 -10.14 3.41
C ILE A 145 -10.53 -11.33 4.23
N LEU A 146 -10.82 -12.46 3.58
CA LEU A 146 -11.30 -13.66 4.28
C LEU A 146 -10.24 -14.23 5.23
N ALA A 147 -8.97 -14.26 4.80
CA ALA A 147 -7.85 -14.67 5.65
C ALA A 147 -7.72 -13.76 6.88
N SER A 148 -7.78 -12.44 6.67
CA SER A 148 -7.75 -11.45 7.76
C SER A 148 -8.89 -11.65 8.76
N LYS A 149 -10.12 -11.83 8.28
CA LYS A 149 -11.29 -12.05 9.17
C LYS A 149 -11.19 -13.35 9.98
N LYS A 150 -10.65 -14.41 9.37
CA LYS A 150 -10.43 -15.68 10.09
C LYS A 150 -9.40 -15.54 11.21
N LEU A 151 -8.34 -14.75 10.99
CA LEU A 151 -7.36 -14.42 12.02
C LEU A 151 -8.03 -13.72 13.22
N THR A 152 -8.87 -12.72 12.96
CA THR A 152 -9.57 -11.96 14.02
C THR A 152 -10.52 -12.85 14.85
N ALA A 153 -11.31 -13.70 14.18
CA ALA A 153 -12.30 -14.53 14.84
C ALA A 153 -11.68 -15.61 15.75
N GLN A 154 -10.54 -16.17 15.34
CA GLN A 154 -9.83 -17.15 16.14
C GLN A 154 -9.27 -16.51 17.42
N HIS A 155 -8.71 -15.30 17.31
CA HIS A 155 -8.20 -14.55 18.45
C HIS A 155 -9.29 -14.28 19.50
N THR A 156 -10.50 -13.91 19.05
CA THR A 156 -11.61 -13.64 19.98
C THR A 156 -12.16 -14.90 20.65
N ALA A 157 -12.08 -16.06 19.98
CA ALA A 157 -12.54 -17.34 20.52
C ALA A 157 -11.59 -17.92 21.57
N GLU A 158 -10.28 -17.69 21.44
CA GLU A 158 -9.27 -18.17 22.39
C GLU A 158 -9.39 -17.49 23.77
N VAL A 159 -9.75 -16.21 23.79
CA VAL A 159 -10.02 -15.45 25.03
C VAL A 159 -11.24 -16.00 25.79
N HIS A 160 -12.11 -16.79 25.14
CA HIS A 160 -13.41 -17.18 25.69
C HIS A 160 -13.66 -18.68 25.87
N SER A 161 -12.61 -19.52 25.92
CA SER A 161 -12.66 -20.94 26.32
C SER A 161 -13.39 -21.90 25.35
N LEU A 162 -12.63 -22.83 24.73
CA LEU A 162 -12.94 -24.28 24.61
C LEU A 162 -11.86 -24.99 23.74
N PRO A 163 -11.22 -26.07 24.24
CA PRO A 163 -10.04 -26.71 23.64
C PRO A 163 -10.29 -27.64 22.43
N LEU A 164 -11.47 -27.59 21.78
CA LEU A 164 -11.88 -28.64 20.83
C LEU A 164 -11.77 -28.29 19.32
N LEU A 165 -11.31 -27.08 18.96
CA LEU A 165 -11.19 -26.64 17.55
C LEU A 165 -9.73 -26.39 17.10
N ASN A 166 -8.80 -27.22 17.59
CA ASN A 166 -7.36 -27.08 17.33
C ASN A 166 -6.89 -27.34 15.89
N SER A 167 -7.70 -27.94 15.00
CA SER A 167 -7.26 -28.27 13.63
C SER A 167 -7.22 -27.08 12.65
N CYS A 168 -7.86 -25.95 12.97
CA CYS A 168 -7.86 -24.75 12.10
C CYS A 168 -6.84 -23.68 12.54
N SER A 169 -6.02 -23.96 13.56
CA SER A 169 -4.95 -23.05 14.04
C SER A 169 -3.68 -23.13 13.17
N THR A 170 -3.52 -24.20 12.39
CA THR A 170 -2.31 -24.47 11.60
C THR A 170 -2.08 -23.42 10.51
N VAL A 171 -3.12 -22.90 9.87
CA VAL A 171 -2.98 -21.97 8.73
C VAL A 171 -2.48 -20.58 9.18
N ASN A 172 -2.84 -20.17 10.39
CA ASN A 172 -2.46 -18.88 10.96
C ASN A 172 -1.03 -18.90 11.50
N ASN A 173 -0.64 -20.01 12.15
CA ASN A 173 0.76 -20.26 12.48
C ASN A 173 1.64 -20.30 11.22
N ILE A 174 1.14 -20.86 10.11
CA ILE A 174 1.90 -20.87 8.85
C ILE A 174 2.16 -19.46 8.34
N PHE A 175 1.19 -18.53 8.37
CA PHE A 175 1.43 -17.18 7.83
C PHE A 175 2.52 -16.43 8.59
N PHE A 176 2.46 -16.45 9.93
CA PHE A 176 3.50 -15.87 10.76
C PHE A 176 4.81 -16.65 10.62
N GLN A 177 4.81 -17.98 10.72
CA GLN A 177 6.04 -18.78 10.52
C GLN A 177 6.69 -18.54 9.15
N VAL A 178 5.89 -18.38 8.11
CA VAL A 178 6.36 -18.03 6.76
C VAL A 178 7.00 -16.65 6.74
N LEU A 179 6.42 -15.66 7.42
CA LEU A 179 7.01 -14.32 7.55
C LEU A 179 8.32 -14.32 8.38
N TYR A 180 8.47 -15.23 9.34
CA TYR A 180 9.64 -15.30 10.22
C TYR A 180 10.82 -16.11 9.65
N ALA A 181 10.61 -16.93 8.62
CA ALA A 181 11.61 -17.91 8.22
C ALA A 181 12.78 -17.31 7.41
N ASN A 182 12.51 -16.48 6.40
CA ASN A 182 13.52 -16.05 5.43
C ASN A 182 13.15 -14.72 4.75
N THR A 183 14.16 -13.94 4.33
CA THR A 183 13.97 -12.69 3.57
C THR A 183 13.12 -12.89 2.31
N LEU A 184 13.31 -13.99 1.59
CA LEU A 184 12.55 -14.31 0.38
C LEU A 184 11.06 -14.52 0.68
N HIS A 185 10.73 -15.07 1.84
CA HIS A 185 9.34 -15.29 2.22
C HIS A 185 8.64 -13.97 2.55
N VAL A 186 9.32 -13.06 3.28
CA VAL A 186 8.80 -11.70 3.52
C VAL A 186 8.50 -10.97 2.21
N HIS A 187 9.40 -11.06 1.22
CA HIS A 187 9.18 -10.44 -0.09
C HIS A 187 8.02 -11.08 -0.86
N SER A 188 7.91 -12.42 -0.80
CA SER A 188 6.80 -13.15 -1.42
C SER A 188 5.46 -12.77 -0.80
N THR A 189 5.37 -12.74 0.53
CA THR A 189 4.15 -12.34 1.24
C THR A 189 3.78 -10.89 0.93
N LEU A 190 4.76 -9.97 0.92
CA LEU A 190 4.54 -8.59 0.50
C LEU A 190 4.02 -8.50 -0.93
N LEU A 191 4.54 -9.31 -1.85
CA LEU A 191 4.09 -9.36 -3.24
C LEU A 191 2.64 -9.86 -3.32
N VAL A 192 2.29 -10.92 -2.58
CA VAL A 192 0.91 -11.45 -2.54
C VAL A 192 -0.07 -10.43 -1.96
N ILE A 193 0.28 -9.74 -0.86
CA ILE A 193 -0.60 -8.74 -0.25
C ILE A 193 -0.71 -7.48 -1.11
N SER A 194 0.37 -7.06 -1.78
CA SER A 194 0.36 -5.88 -2.66
C SER A 194 -0.25 -6.15 -4.04
N TYR A 195 -0.40 -7.41 -4.44
CA TYR A 195 -0.89 -7.81 -5.75
C TYR A 195 -2.24 -7.17 -6.13
N PRO A 196 -3.28 -7.14 -5.26
CA PRO A 196 -4.54 -6.47 -5.60
C PRO A 196 -4.35 -5.01 -5.97
N THR A 197 -3.59 -4.26 -5.18
CA THR A 197 -3.30 -2.84 -5.42
C THR A 197 -2.57 -2.65 -6.75
N ILE A 198 -1.51 -3.42 -6.99
CA ILE A 198 -0.71 -3.34 -8.23
C ILE A 198 -1.56 -3.72 -9.45
N SER A 199 -2.37 -4.79 -9.33
CA SER A 199 -3.24 -5.26 -10.40
C SER A 199 -4.29 -4.22 -10.78
N ILE A 200 -4.96 -3.62 -9.79
CA ILE A 200 -5.99 -2.59 -10.03
C ILE A 200 -5.37 -1.34 -10.68
N ILE A 201 -4.21 -0.87 -10.19
CA ILE A 201 -3.52 0.28 -10.79
C ILE A 201 -3.11 -0.02 -12.23
N THR A 202 -2.52 -1.20 -12.46
CA THR A 202 -2.06 -1.61 -13.80
C THR A 202 -3.25 -1.75 -14.76
N ALA A 203 -4.35 -2.35 -14.30
CA ALA A 203 -5.57 -2.45 -15.08
C ALA A 203 -6.16 -1.08 -15.41
N ALA A 204 -6.24 -0.16 -14.44
CA ALA A 204 -6.72 1.20 -14.67
C ALA A 204 -5.87 1.94 -15.73
N LEU A 205 -4.54 1.79 -15.68
CA LEU A 205 -3.63 2.35 -16.67
C LEU A 205 -3.81 1.73 -18.06
N LEU A 206 -3.97 0.40 -18.15
CA LEU A 206 -4.23 -0.29 -19.42
C LEU A 206 -5.58 0.09 -20.03
N LEU A 207 -6.62 0.21 -19.20
CA LEU A 207 -7.94 0.67 -19.63
C LEU A 207 -7.86 2.11 -20.17
N ALA A 208 -7.21 3.01 -19.45
CA ALA A 208 -7.02 4.39 -19.89
C ALA A 208 -6.17 4.46 -21.19
N LEU A 209 -5.12 3.66 -21.29
CA LEU A 209 -4.28 3.56 -22.49
C LEU A 209 -5.09 3.04 -23.70
N GLY A 210 -5.92 2.00 -23.51
CA GLY A 210 -6.78 1.47 -24.56
C GLY A 210 -7.74 2.52 -25.11
N ILE A 211 -8.40 3.26 -24.22
CA ILE A 211 -9.30 4.37 -24.60
C ILE A 211 -8.53 5.50 -25.29
N PHE A 212 -7.33 5.85 -24.79
CA PHE A 212 -6.49 6.89 -25.37
C PHE A 212 -6.05 6.53 -26.79
N VAL A 213 -5.56 5.31 -27.02
CA VAL A 213 -5.16 4.83 -28.35
C VAL A 213 -6.34 4.83 -29.31
N ALA A 214 -7.53 4.41 -28.86
CA ALA A 214 -8.74 4.49 -29.69
C ALA A 214 -9.11 5.93 -30.08
N GLY A 215 -8.85 6.91 -29.21
CA GLY A 215 -9.09 8.33 -29.50
C GLY A 215 -8.10 8.92 -30.50
N LEU A 216 -6.81 8.56 -30.40
CA LEU A 216 -5.76 9.04 -31.33
C LEU A 216 -6.08 8.68 -32.78
N ASP A 217 -6.64 7.49 -33.01
CA ASP A 217 -7.03 7.01 -34.34
C ASP A 217 -8.20 7.80 -34.94
N GLY A 218 -9.03 8.44 -34.12
CA GLY A 218 -10.20 9.22 -34.55
C GLY A 218 -9.88 10.59 -35.15
N GLY A 219 -8.60 11.02 -35.15
CA GLY A 219 -8.15 12.28 -35.77
C GLY A 219 -8.69 13.57 -35.14
N ASN A 220 -9.49 13.48 -34.08
CA ASN A 220 -10.15 14.62 -33.45
C ASN A 220 -9.38 15.10 -32.22
N LEU A 221 -8.85 16.33 -32.29
CA LEU A 221 -8.03 16.94 -31.23
C LEU A 221 -8.71 16.93 -29.84
N GLY A 222 -10.02 17.16 -29.78
CA GLY A 222 -10.77 17.20 -28.53
C GLY A 222 -10.74 15.87 -27.77
N TYR A 223 -10.85 14.75 -28.48
CA TYR A 223 -10.80 13.41 -27.87
C TYR A 223 -9.38 13.04 -27.46
N ASN A 224 -8.36 13.49 -28.19
CA ASN A 224 -6.96 13.31 -27.79
C ASN A 224 -6.66 14.03 -26.47
N LEU A 225 -7.16 15.26 -26.31
CA LEU A 225 -7.03 16.01 -25.07
C LEU A 225 -7.76 15.32 -23.91
N SER A 226 -9.01 14.88 -24.16
CA SER A 226 -9.83 14.18 -23.17
C SER A 226 -9.21 12.84 -22.75
N GLY A 227 -8.68 12.06 -23.70
CA GLY A 227 -8.01 10.79 -23.42
C GLY A 227 -6.71 11.00 -22.65
N GLY A 228 -5.95 12.06 -22.96
CA GLY A 228 -4.78 12.46 -22.18
C GLY A 228 -5.13 12.79 -20.73
N PHE A 229 -6.22 13.52 -20.50
CA PHE A 229 -6.72 13.81 -19.15
C PHE A 229 -7.17 12.53 -18.42
N LEU A 230 -7.87 11.63 -19.12
CA LEU A 230 -8.31 10.34 -18.57
C LEU A 230 -7.12 9.46 -18.17
N PHE A 231 -6.00 9.52 -18.90
CA PHE A 231 -4.76 8.81 -18.57
C PHE A 231 -3.99 9.47 -17.42
N LEU A 232 -3.97 10.81 -17.37
CA LEU A 232 -3.33 11.56 -16.29
C LEU A 232 -4.03 11.37 -14.94
N LEU A 233 -5.34 11.13 -14.93
CA LEU A 233 -6.11 10.96 -13.69
C LEU A 233 -5.63 9.77 -12.83
N PRO A 234 -5.60 8.51 -13.30
CA PRO A 234 -5.11 7.38 -12.51
C PRO A 234 -3.62 7.54 -12.17
N LEU A 235 -2.83 8.15 -13.06
CA LEU A 235 -1.43 8.44 -12.80
C LEU A 235 -1.27 9.46 -11.65
N SER A 236 -2.08 10.52 -11.64
CA SER A 236 -2.08 11.54 -10.58
C SER A 236 -2.55 10.97 -9.25
N ILE A 237 -3.57 10.11 -9.23
CA ILE A 237 -4.01 9.41 -8.03
C ILE A 237 -2.90 8.50 -7.51
N GLY A 238 -2.21 7.78 -8.39
CA GLY A 238 -1.05 6.96 -8.01
C GLY A 238 0.07 7.79 -7.40
N VAL A 239 0.38 8.96 -7.98
CA VAL A 239 1.38 9.89 -7.43
C VAL A 239 0.94 10.46 -6.09
N LEU A 240 -0.31 10.92 -5.96
CA LEU A 240 -0.84 11.46 -4.71
C LEU A 240 -0.84 10.40 -3.61
N PHE A 241 -1.19 9.15 -3.94
CA PHE A 241 -1.11 8.03 -3.03
C PHE A 241 0.34 7.83 -2.57
N LEU A 242 1.29 7.72 -3.49
CA LEU A 242 2.72 7.60 -3.17
C LEU A 242 3.25 8.75 -2.32
N VAL A 243 2.87 9.99 -2.62
CA VAL A 243 3.28 11.19 -1.87
C VAL A 243 2.66 11.19 -0.46
N SER A 244 1.36 10.86 -0.35
CA SER A 244 0.67 10.79 0.94
C SER A 244 1.22 9.69 1.86
N SER A 245 1.76 8.62 1.27
CA SER A 245 2.41 7.53 2.01
C SER A 245 3.85 7.84 2.39
N MET A 246 4.45 8.92 1.89
CA MET A 246 5.78 9.33 2.34
C MET A 246 5.70 9.92 3.75
N PRO A 247 6.45 9.37 4.72
CA PRO A 247 6.46 9.92 6.07
C PRO A 247 6.97 11.36 6.03
N ILE A 248 6.17 12.29 6.54
CA ILE A 248 6.44 13.74 6.65
C ILE A 248 7.76 14.04 7.40
N SER A 249 8.37 13.04 8.06
CA SER A 249 9.64 13.17 8.78
C SER A 249 10.80 13.70 7.95
N ALA A 250 10.84 13.45 6.62
CA ALA A 250 11.94 13.97 5.78
C ALA A 250 11.98 15.51 5.72
N GLY A 251 10.84 16.19 5.94
CA GLY A 251 10.79 17.66 5.95
C GLY A 251 11.28 18.30 7.25
N ARG A 252 11.34 17.55 8.37
CA ARG A 252 11.76 18.11 9.67
C ARG A 252 13.25 18.03 9.93
N GLU A 253 13.94 17.05 9.38
CA GLU A 253 15.40 16.97 9.52
C GLU A 253 16.11 18.09 8.74
N ALA A 254 15.57 18.47 7.57
CA ALA A 254 16.07 19.61 6.79
C ALA A 254 15.87 20.98 7.49
N VAL A 255 14.94 21.09 8.45
CA VAL A 255 14.71 22.32 9.23
C VAL A 255 15.52 22.31 10.54
N SER A 256 15.86 21.13 11.07
CA SER A 256 16.63 21.00 12.31
C SER A 256 18.14 21.13 12.13
N GLU A 257 18.66 21.02 10.90
CA GLU A 257 20.05 21.35 10.55
C GLU A 257 20.22 22.81 10.12
N ALA A 258 19.32 23.72 10.52
CA ALA A 258 19.65 25.14 10.49
C ALA A 258 20.88 25.35 11.39
N PRO A 259 22.03 25.78 10.83
CA PRO A 259 23.25 25.96 11.60
C PRO A 259 22.94 26.94 12.72
N LYS A 260 23.19 26.53 13.97
CA LYS A 260 23.35 27.49 15.07
C LYS A 260 24.50 28.38 14.65
N THR A 261 24.18 29.52 14.04
CA THR A 261 25.11 30.61 13.80
C THR A 261 25.65 30.96 15.17
N GLY A 262 26.90 30.54 15.40
CA GLY A 262 27.63 30.86 16.60
C GLY A 262 27.62 32.36 16.74
N SER A 263 26.87 32.85 17.73
CA SER A 263 27.01 34.21 18.24
C SER A 263 28.38 34.28 18.90
N ALA A 264 29.39 34.56 18.08
CA ALA A 264 30.71 34.96 18.52
C ALA A 264 30.61 36.36 19.10
N GLY A 265 31.01 36.53 20.36
CA GLY A 265 31.31 37.86 20.91
C GLY A 265 31.05 38.01 22.40
N ASP A 266 31.86 37.36 23.24
CA ASP A 266 32.17 37.88 24.57
C ASP A 266 33.54 38.56 24.50
N PRO A 267 33.63 39.90 24.60
CA PRO A 267 34.90 40.58 24.79
C PRO A 267 35.29 40.55 26.27
N LEU A 268 36.36 39.82 26.56
CA LEU A 268 37.17 39.96 27.76
C LEU A 268 37.75 41.38 27.86
N THR A 269 37.31 42.15 28.85
CA THR A 269 38.01 43.30 29.43
C THR A 269 37.61 43.37 30.91
N GLY A 270 38.46 43.43 31.92
CA GLY A 270 39.92 43.48 32.01
C GLY A 270 40.25 43.62 33.51
N ASN A 271 41.27 42.90 33.97
CA ASN A 271 41.88 43.10 35.29
C ASN A 271 42.89 44.25 35.19
N VAL A 272 42.72 45.30 36.00
CA VAL A 272 43.79 46.02 36.72
C VAL A 272 43.22 46.47 38.06
#